data_AF-A0A6N2ENU7-F1
#
_entry.id   AF-A0A6N2ENU7-F1
#
_cell.length_a   1.000
_cell.length_b   1.000
_cell.length_c   1.000
_cell.angle_alpha   90.00
_cell.angle_beta   90.00
_cell.angle_gamma   90.00
#
_symmetry.space_group_name_H-M   'P 1'
#
loop_
_entity.id
_entity.type
_entity.pdbx_description
1 polymer ?
#
loop_
_entity_poly.entity_id
_entity_poly.type
_entity_poly.pdbx_seq_one_letter_code
_entity_poly.pdbx_strand_id
1 'polypeptide(L)'
;MRRKGINVIEQHVEKVVLGVVALVLLLVLAFQFLGGPTQVELDRNRYTPDRAYTPLQDRARTLVGGMNNPEPELPERPAVSLSRAWEEAASTPAGPTTQIASLGRARGPGAVAGSQIEDAIVLGDGVFRFPVDVPAPRAVRGVSFPFTLHPREIVTNRDLASHVGEGQPFDIFAVTVEGSFSGLELREMFRTDPEPENPETAAVPREWWDDNIAVLRVEVERA
;
A
#
# COMPACT_ATOMS: atom_id res chain seq x y z
N MET A 1 -75.55 20.64 -28.97
CA MET A 1 -75.15 19.59 -29.93
C MET A 1 -74.57 18.41 -29.15
N ARG A 2 -75.18 17.23 -29.25
CA ARG A 2 -74.82 16.01 -28.52
C ARG A 2 -73.60 15.38 -29.21
N ARG A 3 -72.40 15.50 -28.64
CA ARG A 3 -71.19 14.89 -29.20
C ARG A 3 -71.31 13.36 -29.09
N LYS A 4 -71.75 12.71 -30.18
CA LYS A 4 -71.80 11.25 -30.29
C LYS A 4 -70.37 10.71 -30.35
N GLY A 5 -70.03 9.76 -29.47
CA GLY A 5 -68.88 8.86 -29.66
C GLY A 5 -67.89 8.74 -28.51
N ILE A 6 -67.81 9.69 -27.57
CA ILE A 6 -66.82 9.63 -26.48
C ILE A 6 -67.42 8.87 -25.29
N ASN A 7 -66.77 7.77 -24.90
CA ASN A 7 -67.16 6.92 -23.79
C ASN A 7 -67.20 7.73 -22.49
N VAL A 8 -68.17 7.46 -21.60
CA VAL A 8 -68.31 8.17 -20.30
C VAL A 8 -67.03 8.09 -19.48
N ILE A 9 -66.27 6.99 -19.62
CA ILE A 9 -64.95 6.82 -19.01
C ILE A 9 -63.98 7.88 -19.52
N GLU A 10 -63.86 8.06 -20.83
CA GLU A 10 -62.93 9.00 -21.48
C GLU A 10 -63.24 10.46 -21.13
N GLN A 11 -64.51 10.81 -20.89
CA GLN A 11 -64.90 12.14 -20.39
C GLN A 11 -64.49 12.41 -18.95
N HIS A 12 -64.18 11.38 -18.17
CA HIS A 12 -63.85 11.48 -16.75
C HIS A 12 -62.42 11.04 -16.42
N VAL A 13 -61.65 10.54 -17.40
CA VAL A 13 -60.24 10.16 -17.23
C VAL A 13 -59.46 11.32 -16.61
N GLU A 14 -59.67 12.56 -17.07
CA GLU A 14 -58.99 13.74 -16.51
C GLU A 14 -59.26 13.91 -14.99
N LYS A 15 -60.51 13.74 -14.55
CA LYS A 15 -60.89 13.87 -13.14
C LYS A 15 -60.34 12.71 -12.29
N VAL A 16 -60.30 11.51 -12.85
CA VAL A 16 -59.72 10.33 -12.20
C VAL A 16 -58.21 10.53 -12.04
N VAL A 17 -57.52 10.97 -13.08
CA VAL A 17 -56.08 11.27 -13.05
C VAL A 17 -55.80 12.39 -12.04
N LEU A 18 -56.57 13.48 -12.05
CA LEU A 18 -56.43 14.57 -11.08
C LEU A 18 -56.65 14.07 -9.64
N GLY A 19 -57.66 13.23 -9.41
CA GLY A 19 -57.94 12.64 -8.11
C GLY A 19 -56.81 11.73 -7.61
N VAL A 20 -56.25 10.90 -8.49
CA VAL A 20 -55.12 10.03 -8.16
C VAL A 20 -53.87 10.85 -7.84
N VAL A 21 -53.55 11.88 -8.63
CA VAL A 21 -52.41 12.76 -8.38
C VAL A 21 -52.56 13.51 -7.06
N ALA A 22 -53.75 14.03 -6.76
CA ALA A 22 -54.03 14.71 -5.49
C ALA A 22 -53.90 13.77 -4.28
N LEU A 23 -54.35 12.52 -4.42
CA LEU A 23 -54.20 11.50 -3.38
C LEU A 23 -52.73 11.18 -3.12
N VAL A 24 -51.94 10.97 -4.18
CA VAL A 24 -50.49 10.71 -4.06
C VAL A 24 -49.78 11.89 -3.41
N LEU A 25 -50.11 13.12 -3.80
CA LEU A 25 -49.56 14.34 -3.20
C LEU A 25 -49.84 14.40 -1.69
N LEU A 26 -51.07 14.13 -1.27
CA LEU A 26 -51.45 14.09 0.14
C LEU A 26 -50.68 13.00 0.91
N LEU A 27 -50.44 11.86 0.28
CA LEU A 27 -49.70 10.75 0.89
C LEU A 27 -48.22 11.11 1.08
N VAL A 28 -47.60 11.76 0.09
CA VAL A 28 -46.21 12.27 0.20
C VAL A 28 -46.11 13.34 1.28
N LEU A 29 -47.05 14.30 1.33
CA LEU A 29 -47.07 15.32 2.37
C LEU A 29 -47.25 14.69 3.77
N ALA A 30 -48.18 13.76 3.92
CA ALA A 30 -48.35 13.03 5.16
C ALA A 30 -47.06 12.30 5.56
N PHE A 31 -46.37 11.65 4.62
CA PHE A 31 -45.10 10.99 4.89
C PHE A 31 -43.99 11.97 5.27
N GLN A 32 -43.96 13.16 4.67
CA GLN A 32 -42.99 14.20 5.00
C GLN A 32 -43.19 14.78 6.41
N PHE A 33 -44.43 14.87 6.89
CA PHE A 33 -44.73 15.38 8.23
C PHE A 33 -44.78 14.29 9.32
N LEU A 34 -45.16 13.05 8.99
CA LEU A 34 -45.25 11.94 9.96
C LEU A 34 -43.98 11.08 10.00
N GLY A 35 -43.13 11.09 8.97
CA GLY A 35 -41.93 10.25 8.85
C GLY A 35 -40.81 10.52 9.87
N GLY A 36 -40.99 11.50 10.76
CA GLY A 36 -40.00 11.94 11.73
C GLY A 36 -38.84 12.70 11.10
N PRO A 37 -38.12 13.54 11.87
CA PRO A 37 -36.92 14.20 11.38
C PRO A 37 -35.87 13.16 10.98
N THR A 38 -35.13 13.42 9.90
CA THR A 38 -34.04 12.57 9.40
C THR A 38 -33.12 12.16 10.55
N GLN A 39 -33.06 10.86 10.86
CA GLN A 39 -32.20 10.35 11.93
C GLN A 39 -30.84 9.93 11.37
N VAL A 40 -29.79 10.16 12.15
CA VAL A 40 -28.43 9.71 11.88
C VAL A 40 -28.10 8.59 12.84
N GLU A 41 -27.56 7.48 12.33
CA GLU A 41 -27.15 6.34 13.14
C GLU A 41 -25.69 6.50 13.57
N LEU A 42 -25.45 6.52 14.87
CA LEU A 42 -24.14 6.51 15.50
C LEU A 42 -24.12 5.37 16.52
N ASP A 43 -23.23 4.40 16.32
CA ASP A 43 -23.02 3.27 17.26
C ASP A 43 -24.29 2.50 17.59
N ARG A 44 -25.09 2.21 16.57
CA ARG A 44 -26.38 1.49 16.67
C ARG A 44 -27.47 2.27 17.42
N ASN A 45 -27.21 3.52 17.79
CA ASN A 45 -28.21 4.44 18.34
C ASN A 45 -28.59 5.48 17.29
N ARG A 46 -29.88 5.84 17.24
CA ARG A 46 -30.39 6.83 16.29
C ARG A 46 -30.56 8.18 16.97
N TYR A 47 -29.94 9.20 16.38
CA TYR A 47 -29.98 10.58 16.87
C TYR A 47 -30.61 11.49 15.83
N THR A 48 -31.26 12.55 16.29
CA THR A 48 -31.62 13.68 15.43
C THR A 48 -30.36 14.49 15.09
N PRO A 49 -30.31 15.20 13.95
CA PRO A 49 -29.08 15.85 13.48
C PRO A 49 -28.54 16.90 14.46
N ASP A 50 -29.41 17.54 15.24
CA ASP A 50 -29.06 18.48 16.32
C ASP A 50 -28.37 17.80 17.52
N ARG A 51 -28.68 16.52 17.79
CA ARG A 51 -28.12 15.74 18.90
C ARG A 51 -27.00 14.80 18.51
N ALA A 52 -26.75 14.63 17.21
CA ALA A 52 -25.69 13.77 16.69
C ALA A 52 -24.28 14.21 17.15
N TYR A 53 -24.10 15.51 17.47
CA TYR A 53 -22.82 16.06 17.90
C TYR A 53 -22.50 15.83 19.39
N THR A 54 -23.51 15.60 20.23
CA THR A 54 -23.30 15.35 21.66
C THR A 54 -22.43 14.10 21.93
N PRO A 55 -22.75 12.91 21.38
CA PRO A 55 -21.91 11.72 21.60
C PRO A 55 -20.50 11.88 20.99
N LEU A 56 -20.36 12.64 19.91
CA LEU A 56 -19.05 12.95 19.32
C LEU A 56 -18.22 13.87 20.24
N GLN A 57 -18.85 14.86 20.87
CA GLN A 57 -18.20 15.73 21.84
C GLN A 57 -17.73 14.95 23.07
N ASP A 58 -18.56 14.05 23.59
CA ASP A 58 -18.21 13.21 24.73
C ASP A 58 -17.03 12.28 24.40
N ARG A 59 -17.02 11.68 23.20
CA ARG A 59 -15.88 10.89 22.70
C ARG A 59 -14.60 11.70 22.58
N ALA A 60 -14.70 12.90 22.02
CA ALA A 60 -13.55 13.78 21.89
C ALA A 60 -12.98 14.13 23.27
N ARG A 61 -13.84 14.39 24.27
CA ARG A 61 -13.41 14.61 25.66
C ARG A 61 -12.75 13.38 26.27
N THR A 62 -13.30 12.19 26.05
CA THR A 62 -12.69 10.93 26.53
C THR A 62 -11.33 10.69 25.88
N LEU A 63 -11.19 10.92 24.58
CA LEU A 63 -9.91 10.78 23.86
C LEU A 63 -8.87 11.78 24.34
N VAL A 64 -9.25 13.05 24.50
CA VAL A 64 -8.36 14.09 25.06
C VAL A 64 -7.97 13.73 26.50
N GLY A 65 -8.88 13.17 27.30
CA GLY A 65 -8.58 12.65 28.63
C GLY A 65 -7.58 11.50 28.61
N GLY A 66 -7.73 10.56 27.68
CA GLY A 66 -6.79 9.45 27.48
C GLY A 66 -5.40 9.90 27.01
N MET A 67 -5.34 10.90 26.14
CA MET A 67 -4.07 11.48 25.67
C MET A 67 -3.31 12.22 26.77
N ASN A 68 -4.02 12.86 27.70
CA ASN A 68 -3.43 13.60 28.81
C ASN A 68 -3.21 12.74 30.07
N ASN A 69 -3.45 11.43 29.99
CA ASN A 69 -3.20 10.53 31.11
C ASN A 69 -1.67 10.37 31.30
N PRO A 70 -1.10 10.78 32.46
CA PRO A 70 0.33 10.65 32.73
C PRO A 70 0.78 9.18 32.90
N GLU A 71 -0.16 8.27 33.18
CA GLU A 71 0.06 6.84 33.32
C GLU A 71 -0.92 6.08 32.41
N PRO A 72 -0.71 6.09 31.08
CA PRO A 72 -1.56 5.33 30.18
C PRO A 72 -1.40 3.84 30.47
N GLU A 73 -2.52 3.10 30.49
CA GLU A 73 -2.48 1.65 30.50
C GLU A 73 -1.74 1.20 29.23
N LEU A 74 -0.50 0.75 29.41
CA LEU A 74 0.27 0.18 28.32
C LEU A 74 -0.39 -1.17 27.98
N PRO A 75 -0.67 -1.44 26.70
CA PRO A 75 -1.12 -2.76 26.31
C PRO A 75 -0.11 -3.78 26.81
N GLU A 76 -0.59 -4.87 27.42
CA GLU A 76 0.26 -5.98 27.81
C GLU A 76 1.03 -6.40 26.58
N ARG A 77 2.36 -6.21 26.60
CA ARG A 77 3.20 -6.69 25.52
C ARG A 77 2.99 -8.20 25.50
N PRO A 78 2.49 -8.78 24.39
CA PRO A 78 2.47 -10.23 24.28
C PRO A 78 3.90 -10.70 24.52
N ALA A 79 4.07 -11.64 25.43
CA ALA A 79 5.38 -12.23 25.70
C ALA A 79 5.79 -13.04 24.47
N VAL A 80 6.38 -12.37 23.49
CA VAL A 80 6.92 -13.02 22.30
C VAL A 80 8.17 -13.76 22.74
N SER A 81 8.02 -15.06 22.95
CA SER A 81 9.15 -15.96 23.14
C SER A 81 9.89 -16.07 21.82
N LEU A 82 11.04 -15.41 21.71
CA LEU A 82 11.89 -15.46 20.53
C LEU A 82 12.33 -16.90 20.19
N SER A 83 12.48 -17.75 21.21
CA SER A 83 12.77 -19.16 21.03
C SER A 83 11.60 -19.92 20.39
N ARG A 84 10.36 -19.66 20.85
CA ARG A 84 9.16 -20.26 20.25
C ARG A 84 8.94 -19.76 18.83
N ALA A 85 9.15 -18.46 18.57
CA ALA A 85 9.06 -17.88 17.24
C ALA A 85 10.10 -18.48 16.27
N TRP A 86 11.32 -18.75 16.76
CA TRP A 86 12.37 -19.43 15.99
C TRP A 86 12.02 -20.89 15.71
N GLU A 87 11.51 -21.63 16.70
CA GLU A 87 11.07 -23.01 16.55
C GLU A 87 9.87 -23.13 15.59
N GLU A 88 8.92 -22.20 15.63
CA GLU A 88 7.81 -22.11 14.67
C GLU A 88 8.33 -21.77 13.27
N ALA A 89 9.24 -20.81 13.12
CA ALA A 89 9.85 -20.48 11.84
C ALA A 89 10.65 -21.67 11.26
N ALA A 90 11.34 -22.43 12.11
CA ALA A 90 12.12 -23.60 11.70
C ALA A 90 11.24 -24.84 11.38
N SER A 91 10.05 -24.93 11.98
CA SER A 91 9.10 -26.02 11.75
C SER A 91 8.06 -25.70 10.66
N THR A 92 7.99 -24.45 10.22
CA THR A 92 7.16 -24.05 9.07
C THR A 92 7.77 -24.63 7.80
N PRO A 93 7.02 -25.42 7.01
CA PRO A 93 7.54 -25.96 5.76
C PRO A 93 7.94 -24.82 4.82
N ALA A 94 9.17 -24.85 4.30
CA ALA A 94 9.64 -23.97 3.22
C ALA A 94 9.01 -24.33 1.85
N GLY A 95 7.76 -24.79 1.86
CA GLY A 95 6.96 -25.10 0.66
C GLY A 95 6.35 -23.83 0.06
N PRO A 96 5.87 -23.88 -1.19
CA PRO A 96 5.56 -22.71 -1.99
C PRO A 96 4.19 -22.14 -1.60
N THR A 97 4.06 -21.53 -0.43
CA THR A 97 3.14 -20.40 -0.36
C THR A 97 3.83 -19.25 -1.04
N THR A 98 3.17 -18.60 -2.01
CA THR A 98 3.63 -17.38 -2.65
C THR A 98 3.75 -16.27 -1.60
N GLN A 99 4.80 -16.33 -0.79
CA GLN A 99 5.19 -15.24 0.07
C GLN A 99 5.96 -14.29 -0.82
N ILE A 100 5.26 -13.25 -1.28
CA ILE A 100 5.93 -12.04 -1.72
C ILE A 100 6.70 -11.56 -0.49
N ALA A 101 8.00 -11.82 -0.45
CA ALA A 101 8.88 -11.13 0.48
C ALA A 101 8.77 -9.66 0.13
N SER A 102 7.93 -8.93 0.87
CA SER A 102 7.84 -7.48 0.78
C SER A 102 9.20 -6.92 1.15
N LEU A 103 10.01 -6.58 0.15
CA LEU A 103 11.25 -5.84 0.34
C LEU A 103 10.88 -4.39 0.66
N GLY A 104 10.39 -4.15 1.88
CA GLY A 104 9.94 -2.84 2.34
C GLY A 104 8.77 -2.95 3.31
N ARG A 105 8.34 -1.81 3.84
CA ARG A 105 7.23 -1.74 4.80
C ARG A 105 5.93 -1.87 4.01
N ALA A 106 5.31 -3.04 4.01
CA ALA A 106 4.01 -3.23 3.38
C ALA A 106 3.03 -2.14 3.89
N ARG A 107 2.45 -1.37 2.97
CA ARG A 107 1.46 -0.33 3.27
C ARG A 107 0.14 -0.70 2.60
N GLY A 108 -0.95 -0.59 3.35
CA GLY A 108 -2.31 -0.85 2.89
C GLY A 108 -3.07 -1.84 3.78
N PRO A 109 -4.39 -1.97 3.61
CA PRO A 109 -5.24 -2.85 4.42
C PRO A 109 -4.88 -4.35 4.31
N GLY A 110 -4.12 -4.76 3.28
CA GLY A 110 -3.60 -6.11 3.09
C GLY A 110 -2.16 -6.34 3.60
N ALA A 111 -1.55 -5.36 4.27
CA ALA A 111 -0.15 -5.44 4.73
C ALA A 111 0.03 -6.23 6.04
N VAL A 112 -1.06 -6.69 6.65
CA VAL A 112 -1.05 -7.47 7.89
C VAL A 112 -1.04 -8.96 7.54
N ALA A 113 -0.13 -9.72 8.17
CA ALA A 113 -0.12 -11.18 8.06
C ALA A 113 -1.50 -11.75 8.44
N GLY A 114 -2.12 -12.51 7.54
CA GLY A 114 -3.46 -13.08 7.73
C GLY A 114 -4.62 -12.22 7.18
N SER A 115 -4.35 -11.09 6.55
CA SER A 115 -5.37 -10.36 5.80
C SER A 115 -5.83 -11.16 4.58
N GLN A 116 -7.15 -11.30 4.42
CA GLN A 116 -7.77 -11.89 3.23
C GLN A 116 -8.15 -10.75 2.28
N ILE A 117 -7.68 -10.82 1.04
CA ILE A 117 -8.01 -9.85 0.00
C ILE A 117 -9.33 -10.33 -0.63
N GLU A 118 -10.47 -9.72 -0.24
CA GLU A 118 -11.79 -10.06 -0.79
C GLU A 118 -11.98 -9.54 -2.22
N ASP A 119 -11.42 -8.36 -2.53
CA ASP A 119 -11.42 -7.78 -3.86
C ASP A 119 -9.96 -7.62 -4.32
N ALA A 120 -9.49 -8.55 -5.13
CA ALA A 120 -8.26 -8.33 -5.88
C ALA A 120 -8.53 -7.14 -6.82
N ILE A 121 -7.79 -6.04 -6.62
CA ILE A 121 -7.73 -4.98 -7.63
C ILE A 121 -7.23 -5.67 -8.89
N VAL A 122 -8.11 -5.85 -9.88
CA VAL A 122 -7.72 -6.25 -11.22
C VAL A 122 -6.96 -5.06 -11.78
N LEU A 123 -5.63 -5.07 -11.56
CA LEU A 123 -4.73 -4.32 -12.41
C LEU A 123 -5.10 -4.74 -13.83
N GLY A 124 -5.61 -3.81 -14.64
CA GLY A 124 -5.98 -4.12 -16.03
C GLY A 124 -4.83 -4.80 -16.75
N ASP A 125 -5.12 -5.53 -17.83
CA ASP A 125 -4.17 -6.32 -18.63
C ASP A 125 -3.06 -5.49 -19.34
N GLY A 126 -2.63 -4.38 -18.76
CA GLY A 126 -1.56 -3.52 -19.26
C GLY A 126 -0.18 -4.11 -19.00
N VAL A 127 0.73 -3.90 -19.95
CA VAL A 127 2.13 -4.28 -19.81
C VAL A 127 2.86 -3.14 -19.09
N PHE A 128 3.32 -3.39 -17.87
CA PHE A 128 4.17 -2.44 -17.15
C PHE A 128 5.61 -2.54 -17.65
N ARG A 129 6.17 -1.42 -18.07
CA ARG A 129 7.54 -1.38 -18.57
C ARG A 129 8.46 -0.71 -17.55
N PHE A 130 9.49 -1.42 -17.14
CA PHE A 130 10.52 -0.86 -16.27
C PHE A 130 11.47 0.01 -17.11
N PRO A 131 11.92 1.16 -16.58
CA PRO A 131 12.93 1.97 -17.25
C PRO A 131 14.22 1.15 -17.41
N VAL A 132 14.73 1.09 -18.64
CA VAL A 132 15.92 0.30 -18.99
C VAL A 132 17.22 1.04 -18.64
N ASP A 133 17.16 2.38 -18.64
CA ASP A 133 18.34 3.24 -18.51
C ASP A 133 18.49 3.82 -17.10
N VAL A 134 18.75 2.96 -16.11
CA VAL A 134 19.00 3.39 -14.73
C VAL A 134 20.12 4.45 -14.69
N PRO A 135 19.96 5.57 -13.95
CA PRO A 135 20.96 6.64 -13.95
C PRO A 135 22.33 6.11 -13.53
N ALA A 136 23.34 6.37 -14.36
CA ALA A 136 24.70 5.94 -14.07
C ALA A 136 25.20 6.57 -12.75
N PRO A 137 25.95 5.83 -11.92
CA PRO A 137 26.59 6.38 -10.75
C PRO A 137 27.52 7.56 -11.10
N ARG A 138 27.39 8.65 -10.34
CA ARG A 138 28.22 9.85 -10.36
C ARG A 138 29.30 9.78 -9.29
N ALA A 139 30.35 10.57 -9.50
CA ALA A 139 31.47 10.72 -8.58
C ALA A 139 32.11 9.38 -8.18
N VAL A 140 32.22 8.45 -9.14
CA VAL A 140 32.83 7.14 -8.90
C VAL A 140 34.30 7.33 -8.53
N ARG A 141 34.70 6.83 -7.36
CA ARG A 141 36.07 6.89 -6.83
C ARG A 141 36.53 5.49 -6.49
N GLY A 142 37.67 5.11 -7.04
CA GLY A 142 38.39 3.91 -6.63
C GLY A 142 39.52 4.29 -5.68
N VAL A 143 39.64 3.60 -4.55
CA VAL A 143 40.78 3.72 -3.65
C VAL A 143 41.44 2.35 -3.53
N SER A 144 42.68 2.26 -3.98
CA SER A 144 43.51 1.09 -3.78
C SER A 144 44.21 1.17 -2.43
N PHE A 145 44.11 0.12 -1.64
CA PHE A 145 44.87 -0.01 -0.40
C PHE A 145 45.69 -1.31 -0.42
N PRO A 146 47.01 -1.23 -0.17
CA PRO A 146 47.83 -2.42 0.03
C PRO A 146 47.59 -3.00 1.41
N PHE A 147 47.57 -4.32 1.51
CA PHE A 147 47.62 -5.03 2.78
C PHE A 147 48.41 -6.33 2.64
N THR A 148 49.04 -6.73 3.73
CA THR A 148 49.78 -7.98 3.82
C THR A 148 48.92 -9.01 4.54
N LEU A 149 48.66 -10.13 3.90
CA LEU A 149 47.92 -11.24 4.49
C LEU A 149 48.81 -12.03 5.46
N HIS A 150 48.22 -12.41 6.61
CA HIS A 150 48.89 -13.31 7.54
C HIS A 150 48.98 -14.71 6.93
N PRO A 151 50.10 -15.46 7.06
CA PRO A 151 50.25 -16.79 6.44
C PRO A 151 49.15 -17.79 6.81
N ARG A 152 48.56 -17.64 8.01
CA ARG A 152 47.41 -18.44 8.46
C ARG A 152 46.17 -18.29 7.57
N GLU A 153 45.95 -17.11 6.99
CA GLU A 153 44.82 -16.85 6.09
C GLU A 153 44.95 -17.68 4.81
N ILE A 154 46.17 -17.79 4.26
CA ILE A 154 46.44 -18.59 3.06
C ILE A 154 46.24 -20.10 3.33
N VAL A 155 46.61 -20.57 4.52
CA VAL A 155 46.41 -21.98 4.90
C VAL A 155 44.92 -22.28 5.13
N THR A 156 44.18 -21.34 5.72
CA THR A 156 42.75 -21.50 6.05
C THR A 156 41.87 -21.35 4.82
N ASN A 157 42.23 -20.46 3.90
CA ASN A 157 41.51 -20.19 2.66
C ASN A 157 42.44 -20.37 1.46
N ARG A 158 42.43 -21.59 0.90
CA ARG A 158 43.34 -21.99 -0.18
C ARG A 158 43.13 -21.19 -1.46
N ASP A 159 41.95 -20.63 -1.69
CA ASP A 159 41.66 -19.84 -2.89
C ASP A 159 42.49 -18.54 -2.92
N LEU A 160 42.82 -17.99 -1.74
CA LEU A 160 43.68 -16.81 -1.61
C LEU A 160 45.12 -17.05 -2.10
N ALA A 161 45.59 -18.31 -2.09
CA ALA A 161 46.94 -18.64 -2.55
C ALA A 161 47.15 -18.29 -4.03
N SER A 162 46.08 -18.31 -4.84
CA SER A 162 46.12 -17.92 -6.26
C SER A 162 46.24 -16.41 -6.50
N HIS A 163 46.04 -15.61 -5.44
CA HIS A 163 46.00 -14.14 -5.51
C HIS A 163 47.23 -13.48 -4.88
N VAL A 164 48.16 -14.25 -4.32
CA VAL A 164 49.39 -13.77 -3.69
C VAL A 164 50.62 -14.45 -4.29
N GLY A 165 51.82 -13.89 -4.04
CA GLY A 165 53.07 -14.50 -4.48
C GLY A 165 53.40 -15.83 -3.78
N GLU A 166 54.35 -16.59 -4.32
CA GLU A 166 54.77 -17.90 -3.79
C GLU A 166 55.50 -17.83 -2.44
N GLY A 167 55.94 -16.64 -2.01
CA GLY A 167 56.72 -16.42 -0.79
C GLY A 167 56.27 -15.19 -0.01
N GLN A 168 56.58 -15.16 1.29
CA GLN A 168 56.27 -14.03 2.15
C GLN A 168 57.14 -12.80 1.81
N PRO A 169 56.61 -11.56 1.96
CA PRO A 169 55.26 -11.22 2.44
C PRO A 169 54.15 -11.49 1.41
N PHE A 170 52.98 -11.94 1.87
CA PHE A 170 51.81 -12.15 1.01
C PHE A 170 51.05 -10.84 0.82
N ASP A 171 51.59 -9.96 -0.03
CA ASP A 171 51.00 -8.67 -0.31
C ASP A 171 49.89 -8.76 -1.36
N ILE A 172 48.81 -8.03 -1.12
CA ILE A 172 47.67 -7.93 -2.02
C ILE A 172 47.16 -6.48 -2.03
N PHE A 173 46.63 -6.08 -3.19
CA PHE A 173 45.95 -4.81 -3.36
C PHE A 173 44.45 -5.08 -3.45
N ALA A 174 43.66 -4.42 -2.61
CA ALA A 174 42.22 -4.34 -2.82
C ALA A 174 41.87 -2.94 -3.30
N VAL A 175 40.79 -2.90 -4.07
CA VAL A 175 40.20 -1.66 -4.55
C VAL A 175 38.82 -1.58 -3.91
N THR A 176 38.57 -0.52 -3.16
CA THR A 176 37.20 -0.13 -2.82
C THR A 176 36.71 0.87 -3.85
N VAL A 177 35.47 0.71 -4.30
CA VAL A 177 34.82 1.61 -5.25
C VAL A 177 33.62 2.22 -4.55
N GLU A 178 33.57 3.55 -4.52
CA GLU A 178 32.44 4.32 -4.03
C GLU A 178 31.83 5.09 -5.21
N GLY A 179 30.51 5.14 -5.28
CA GLY A 179 29.78 5.97 -6.23
C GLY A 179 28.44 6.35 -5.64
N SER A 180 27.79 7.35 -6.25
CA SER A 180 26.48 7.84 -5.81
C SER A 180 25.56 7.99 -7.01
N PHE A 181 24.27 7.70 -6.89
CA PHE A 181 23.30 8.02 -7.94
C PHE A 181 22.11 8.75 -7.32
N SER A 182 21.37 9.50 -8.14
CA SER A 182 20.23 10.28 -7.66
C SER A 182 19.00 9.39 -7.52
N GLY A 183 18.60 9.11 -6.28
CA GLY A 183 17.34 8.40 -6.01
C GLY A 183 16.11 9.18 -6.49
N LEU A 184 16.19 10.52 -6.59
CA LEU A 184 15.12 11.34 -7.14
C LEU A 184 14.97 11.13 -8.66
N GLU A 185 16.09 11.08 -9.39
CA GLU A 185 16.07 10.79 -10.83
C GLU A 185 15.52 9.39 -11.08
N LEU A 186 15.94 8.39 -10.28
CA LEU A 186 15.42 7.03 -10.36
C LEU A 186 13.90 6.96 -10.08
N ARG A 187 13.41 7.70 -9.08
CA ARG A 187 11.97 7.76 -8.78
C ARG A 187 11.17 8.41 -9.90
N GLU A 188 11.68 9.48 -10.48
CA GLU A 188 11.01 10.16 -11.60
C GLU A 188 10.95 9.27 -12.84
N MET A 189 11.98 8.45 -13.06
CA MET A 189 11.99 7.44 -14.13
C MET A 189 10.91 6.36 -13.93
N PHE A 190 10.66 5.91 -12.70
CA PHE A 190 9.57 4.95 -12.46
C PHE A 190 8.18 5.58 -12.57
N ARG A 191 8.08 6.88 -12.32
CA ARG A 191 6.81 7.63 -12.43
C ARG A 191 6.43 7.92 -13.87
N THR A 192 7.41 8.10 -14.75
CA THR A 192 7.19 8.48 -16.15
C THR A 192 6.98 7.22 -16.98
N ASP A 193 5.94 7.21 -17.82
CA ASP A 193 5.78 6.15 -18.80
C ASP A 193 6.92 6.23 -19.83
N PRO A 194 7.73 5.18 -20.02
CA PRO A 194 8.80 5.19 -21.01
C PRO A 194 8.29 5.34 -22.46
N GLU A 195 7.03 4.97 -22.74
CA GLU A 195 6.41 5.07 -24.06
C GLU A 195 5.01 5.70 -23.95
N PRO A 196 4.91 7.01 -23.66
CA PRO A 196 3.61 7.65 -23.41
C PRO A 196 2.67 7.67 -24.62
N GLU A 197 3.20 7.39 -25.83
CA GLU A 197 2.42 7.28 -27.07
C GLU A 197 1.80 5.89 -27.27
N ASN A 198 2.26 4.87 -26.53
CA ASN A 198 1.79 3.51 -26.64
C ASN A 198 0.72 3.22 -25.57
N PRO A 199 -0.56 3.06 -25.95
CA PRO A 199 -1.65 2.84 -24.98
C PRO A 199 -1.63 1.45 -24.33
N GLU A 200 -0.81 0.53 -24.82
CA GLU A 200 -0.66 -0.82 -24.26
C GLU A 200 0.36 -0.88 -23.12
N THR A 201 1.19 0.15 -22.99
CA THR A 201 2.13 0.30 -21.89
C THR A 201 1.62 1.28 -20.84
N ALA A 202 2.01 1.04 -19.60
CA ALA A 202 1.76 1.96 -18.50
C ALA A 202 3.00 2.08 -17.62
N ALA A 203 3.13 3.24 -16.97
CA ALA A 203 4.10 3.46 -15.91
C ALA A 203 3.94 2.44 -14.77
N VAL A 204 5.05 2.12 -14.10
CA VAL A 204 5.05 1.16 -12.99
C VAL A 204 4.22 1.71 -11.82
N PRO A 205 3.26 0.94 -11.26
CA PRO A 205 2.45 1.39 -10.14
C PRO A 205 3.31 1.88 -8.98
N ARG A 206 2.95 3.03 -8.44
CA ARG A 206 3.76 3.72 -7.42
C ARG A 206 3.99 2.85 -6.19
N GLU A 207 2.99 2.08 -5.81
CA GLU A 207 3.01 1.17 -4.65
C GLU A 207 4.09 0.10 -4.77
N TRP A 208 4.52 -0.23 -5.99
CA TRP A 208 5.53 -1.26 -6.21
C TRP A 208 6.94 -0.77 -5.87
N TRP A 209 7.23 0.53 -5.99
CA TRP A 209 8.60 1.05 -5.88
C TRP A 209 8.80 2.15 -4.83
N ASP A 210 7.78 2.91 -4.40
CA ASP A 210 7.99 4.12 -3.58
C ASP A 210 8.72 3.86 -2.24
N ASP A 211 8.59 2.65 -1.66
CA ASP A 211 9.28 2.24 -0.43
C ASP A 211 10.01 0.89 -0.54
N ASN A 212 10.17 0.35 -1.76
CA ASN A 212 10.69 -1.01 -1.99
C ASN A 212 11.97 -1.08 -2.87
N ILE A 213 12.68 0.04 -3.05
CA ILE A 213 13.90 0.06 -3.86
C ILE A 213 15.10 -0.35 -2.99
N ALA A 214 15.83 -1.38 -3.44
CA ALA A 214 17.06 -1.84 -2.83
C ALA A 214 18.14 -2.11 -3.89
N VAL A 215 19.41 -1.92 -3.53
CA VAL A 215 20.54 -2.34 -4.36
C VAL A 215 20.80 -3.81 -4.09
N LEU A 216 20.50 -4.67 -5.06
CA LEU A 216 20.64 -6.12 -4.92
C LEU A 216 22.04 -6.62 -5.29
N ARG A 217 22.65 -6.01 -6.31
CA ARG A 217 23.96 -6.40 -6.83
C ARG A 217 24.69 -5.18 -7.35
N VAL A 218 25.99 -5.15 -7.12
CA VAL A 218 26.92 -4.21 -7.75
C VAL A 218 27.94 -5.04 -8.50
N GLU A 219 28.07 -4.78 -9.80
CA GLU A 219 29.07 -5.40 -10.66
C GLU A 219 30.10 -4.34 -11.04
N VAL A 220 31.38 -4.68 -10.84
CA VAL A 220 32.50 -3.84 -11.24
C VAL A 220 33.29 -4.63 -12.26
N GLU A 221 33.30 -4.15 -13.50
CA GLU A 221 34.06 -4.75 -14.58
C GLU A 221 35.36 -3.96 -14.79
N ARG A 222 36.46 -4.69 -14.98
CA ARG A 222 37.73 -4.10 -15.40
C ARG A 222 37.72 -4.05 -16.92
N ALA A 223 37.57 -2.86 -17.48
CA ALA A 223 37.78 -2.60 -18.90
C ALA A 223 39.27 -2.60 -19.27
#